data_AF-A0A847N0U9-F1
#
_entry.id   AF-A0A847N0U9-F1
#
_cell.length_a   1.000
_cell.length_b   1.000
_cell.length_c   1.000
_cell.angle_alpha   90.00
_cell.angle_beta   90.00
_cell.angle_gamma   90.00
#
_symmetry.space_group_name_H-M   'P 1'
#
loop_
_entity.id
_entity.type
_entity.pdbx_description
1 polymer ?
#
loop_
_entity_poly.entity_id
_entity_poly.type
_entity_poly.pdbx_seq_one_letter_code
_entity_poly.pdbx_strand_id
1 'polypeptide(L)'
;GVLFATNAFGMGVDKKSIRMVIHHDLPSDVLSFLQESGRAGRDGNPARSVVLMDGDETPSELFSLFSSTSVCFRSALLKSLGETMESCSGCDVCNHTQFRSREGEQVIMRCVALHPFSYSIHALASFLQVRKPWYADSGLLDTWREREIQSAIRNLAKHGMLSSTKGKVPKLYLSPSQWVAHLTARRYALTMKV
;
A
#
# COMPACT_ATOMS: atom_id res chain seq x y z
N GLY A 1 14.22 1.98 -19.04
CA GLY A 1 13.25 0.94 -19.40
C GLY A 1 12.82 0.20 -18.15
N VAL A 2 11.61 -0.35 -18.14
CA VAL A 2 11.05 -1.17 -17.06
C VAL A 2 10.78 -2.55 -17.62
N LEU A 3 11.06 -3.60 -16.84
CA LEU A 3 10.79 -4.99 -17.21
C LEU A 3 9.79 -5.56 -16.21
N PHE A 4 8.74 -6.19 -16.73
CA PHE A 4 7.81 -6.99 -15.94
C PHE A 4 8.16 -8.45 -16.15
N ALA A 5 8.24 -9.22 -15.06
CA ALA A 5 8.64 -10.62 -15.09
C ALA A 5 7.88 -11.40 -14.01
N THR A 6 7.71 -12.70 -14.25
CA THR A 6 7.27 -13.68 -13.24
C THR A 6 8.47 -14.53 -12.80
N ASN A 7 8.28 -15.38 -11.78
CA ASN A 7 9.36 -16.23 -11.22
C ASN A 7 10.04 -17.14 -12.27
N ALA A 8 9.37 -17.43 -13.41
CA ALA A 8 9.96 -18.18 -14.53
C ALA A 8 11.23 -17.52 -15.14
N PHE A 9 11.55 -16.27 -14.81
CA PHE A 9 12.73 -15.55 -15.30
C PHE A 9 14.00 -15.71 -14.42
N GLY A 10 13.97 -16.63 -13.44
CA GLY A 10 14.88 -16.75 -12.30
C GLY A 10 16.40 -16.91 -12.54
N MET A 11 16.88 -17.19 -13.75
CA MET A 11 18.33 -17.47 -13.96
C MET A 11 19.00 -16.73 -15.13
N GLY A 12 18.29 -15.90 -15.91
CA GLY A 12 18.81 -15.38 -17.19
C GLY A 12 19.18 -13.89 -17.29
N VAL A 13 18.70 -13.04 -16.38
CA VAL A 13 18.95 -11.59 -16.46
C VAL A 13 20.13 -11.20 -15.56
N ASP A 14 21.29 -10.99 -16.18
CA ASP A 14 22.48 -10.42 -15.53
C ASP A 14 22.71 -8.98 -15.98
N LYS A 15 21.87 -8.06 -15.48
CA LYS A 15 22.06 -6.62 -15.66
C LYS A 15 22.57 -6.03 -14.35
N LYS A 16 23.84 -5.63 -14.34
CA LYS A 16 24.49 -5.13 -13.11
C LYS A 16 23.87 -3.85 -12.55
N SER A 17 23.31 -3.01 -13.42
CA SER A 17 22.84 -1.67 -13.09
C SER A 17 21.34 -1.58 -12.77
N ILE A 18 20.71 -2.66 -12.28
CA ILE A 18 19.31 -2.62 -11.85
C ILE A 18 19.20 -1.76 -10.57
N ARG A 19 18.39 -0.69 -10.62
CA ARG A 19 18.22 0.25 -9.50
C ARG A 19 17.05 -0.09 -8.58
N MET A 20 16.09 -0.85 -9.06
CA MET A 20 14.91 -1.20 -8.30
C MET A 20 14.37 -2.56 -8.73
N VAL A 21 14.01 -3.38 -7.75
CA VAL A 21 13.17 -4.56 -7.92
C VAL A 21 11.90 -4.31 -7.12
N ILE A 22 10.74 -4.50 -7.74
CA ILE A 22 9.43 -4.34 -7.09
C ILE A 22 8.75 -5.70 -7.11
N HIS A 23 8.43 -6.23 -5.95
CA HIS A 23 7.58 -7.40 -5.79
C HIS A 23 6.15 -6.90 -5.66
N HIS A 24 5.36 -7.10 -6.71
CA HIS A 24 3.93 -6.82 -6.68
C HIS A 24 3.20 -7.84 -5.79
N ASP A 25 3.59 -9.11 -5.90
CA ASP A 25 3.10 -10.20 -5.06
C ASP A 25 4.25 -10.70 -4.18
N LEU A 26 3.94 -11.11 -2.95
CA LEU A 26 4.93 -11.70 -2.06
C LEU A 26 5.49 -13.00 -2.67
N PRO A 27 6.83 -13.19 -2.71
CA PRO A 27 7.43 -14.47 -3.07
C PRO A 27 6.98 -15.59 -2.14
N SER A 28 7.09 -16.83 -2.62
CA SER A 28 6.69 -18.04 -1.87
C SER A 28 7.46 -18.25 -0.57
N ASP A 29 8.73 -17.83 -0.55
CA ASP A 29 9.67 -18.10 0.52
C ASP A 29 10.81 -17.06 0.52
N VAL A 30 11.57 -17.06 1.62
CA VAL A 30 12.66 -16.10 1.84
C VAL A 30 13.78 -16.24 0.82
N LEU A 31 14.12 -17.45 0.38
CA LEU A 31 15.19 -17.68 -0.59
C LEU A 31 14.81 -17.12 -1.96
N SER A 32 13.57 -17.35 -2.40
CA SER A 32 13.01 -16.77 -3.62
C SER A 32 13.09 -15.24 -3.57
N PHE A 33 12.63 -14.62 -2.47
CA PHE A 33 12.73 -13.16 -2.30
C PHE A 33 14.19 -12.66 -2.35
N LEU A 34 15.11 -13.34 -1.67
CA LEU A 34 16.54 -12.96 -1.66
C LEU A 34 17.17 -13.07 -3.04
N GLN A 35 16.86 -14.13 -3.79
CA GLN A 35 17.35 -14.33 -5.14
C GLN A 35 16.82 -13.26 -6.11
N GLU A 36 15.54 -12.93 -6.02
CA GLU A 36 14.87 -11.93 -6.87
C GLU A 36 15.34 -10.51 -6.55
N SER A 37 15.31 -10.13 -5.27
CA SER A 37 15.77 -8.82 -4.79
C SER A 37 17.27 -8.59 -5.01
N GLY A 38 18.09 -9.64 -4.91
CA GLY A 38 19.54 -9.63 -5.15
C GLY A 38 19.97 -9.35 -6.59
N ARG A 39 19.02 -9.18 -7.52
CA ARG A 39 19.31 -8.65 -8.87
C ARG A 39 19.64 -7.15 -8.86
N ALA A 40 19.15 -6.42 -7.87
CA ALA A 40 19.38 -4.98 -7.75
C ALA A 40 20.81 -4.69 -7.28
N GLY A 41 21.42 -3.61 -7.78
CA GLY A 41 22.65 -3.05 -7.19
C GLY A 41 23.92 -3.89 -7.35
N ARG A 42 23.99 -4.81 -8.32
CA ARG A 42 25.18 -5.65 -8.57
C ARG A 42 26.43 -4.87 -9.03
N ASP A 43 26.26 -3.61 -9.42
CA ASP A 43 27.36 -2.66 -9.70
C ASP A 43 27.86 -1.92 -8.45
N GLY A 44 27.34 -2.24 -7.26
CA GLY A 44 27.72 -1.60 -5.99
C GLY A 44 27.05 -0.25 -5.72
N ASN A 45 26.30 0.30 -6.68
CA ASN A 45 25.58 1.55 -6.49
C ASN A 45 24.27 1.32 -5.70
N PRO A 46 23.76 2.34 -4.98
CA PRO A 46 22.50 2.25 -4.27
C PRO A 46 21.35 1.73 -5.14
N ALA A 47 20.59 0.79 -4.58
CA ALA A 47 19.42 0.21 -5.21
C ALA A 47 18.37 -0.12 -4.15
N ARG A 48 17.11 -0.31 -4.58
CA ARG A 48 15.99 -0.60 -3.68
C ARG A 48 15.34 -1.93 -4.03
N SER A 49 14.94 -2.69 -3.01
CA SER A 49 13.96 -3.76 -3.14
C SER A 49 12.68 -3.29 -2.46
N VAL A 50 11.60 -3.22 -3.22
CA VAL A 50 10.29 -2.76 -2.76
C VAL A 50 9.35 -3.96 -2.77
N VAL A 51 8.57 -4.11 -1.70
CA VAL A 51 7.49 -5.08 -1.60
C VAL A 51 6.21 -4.28 -1.48
N LEU A 52 5.26 -4.52 -2.38
CA LEU A 52 3.92 -3.99 -2.26
C LEU A 52 3.08 -5.02 -1.50
N MET A 53 2.26 -4.54 -0.57
CA MET A 53 1.34 -5.39 0.17
C MET A 53 -0.06 -4.76 0.19
N ASP A 54 -1.05 -5.58 -0.11
CA ASP A 54 -2.47 -5.28 -0.03
C ASP A 54 -3.07 -5.70 1.34
N GLY A 55 -2.37 -6.49 2.14
CA GLY A 55 -2.81 -6.89 3.48
C GLY A 55 -3.83 -8.03 3.51
N ASP A 56 -4.12 -8.65 2.36
CA ASP A 56 -4.88 -9.89 2.23
C ASP A 56 -4.01 -11.07 1.75
N GLU A 57 -2.69 -10.93 1.82
CA GLU A 57 -1.77 -11.99 1.46
C GLU A 57 -1.95 -13.21 2.37
N THR A 58 -1.67 -14.38 1.80
CA THR A 58 -1.63 -15.62 2.57
C THR A 58 -0.57 -15.51 3.67
N PRO A 59 -0.89 -15.86 4.94
CA PRO A 59 0.08 -15.82 6.02
C PRO A 59 1.34 -16.61 5.68
N SER A 60 2.49 -15.94 5.74
CA SER A 60 3.80 -16.51 5.47
C SER A 60 4.86 -15.85 6.37
N GLU A 61 6.06 -16.43 6.38
CA GLU A 61 7.20 -15.83 7.09
C GLU A 61 7.49 -14.43 6.56
N LEU A 62 7.48 -14.25 5.23
CA LEU A 62 7.68 -12.96 4.58
C LEU A 62 6.56 -11.97 4.90
N PHE A 63 5.30 -12.40 4.90
CA PHE A 63 4.18 -11.53 5.27
C PHE A 63 4.33 -11.02 6.70
N SER A 64 4.69 -11.91 7.63
CA SER A 64 4.91 -11.57 9.04
C SER A 64 6.08 -10.60 9.20
N LEU A 65 7.16 -10.83 8.43
CA LEU A 65 8.33 -9.97 8.43
C LEU A 65 8.03 -8.57 7.89
N PHE A 66 7.51 -8.46 6.67
CA PHE A 66 7.26 -7.17 6.03
C PHE A 66 6.10 -6.40 6.67
N SER A 67 5.19 -7.11 7.35
CA SER A 67 4.18 -6.47 8.19
C SER A 67 4.73 -5.89 9.49
N SER A 68 5.92 -6.29 9.95
CA SER A 68 6.51 -5.83 11.21
C SER A 68 6.94 -4.36 11.18
N THR A 69 6.77 -3.67 12.31
CA THR A 69 7.17 -2.26 12.52
C THR A 69 8.43 -2.10 13.37
N SER A 70 8.91 -3.18 13.99
CA SER A 70 9.99 -3.16 14.97
C SER A 70 11.16 -4.08 14.62
N VAL A 71 10.96 -5.02 13.71
CA VAL A 71 11.98 -6.00 13.30
C VAL A 71 12.69 -5.52 12.05
N CYS A 72 14.00 -5.34 12.10
CA CYS A 72 14.79 -5.01 10.93
C CYS A 72 14.68 -6.12 9.86
N PHE A 73 14.18 -5.76 8.67
CA PHE A 73 14.03 -6.70 7.55
C PHE A 73 15.35 -7.39 7.20
N ARG A 74 16.43 -6.63 7.09
CA ARG A 74 17.74 -7.16 6.70
C ARG A 74 18.29 -8.17 7.70
N SER A 75 18.15 -7.87 9.00
CA SER A 75 18.58 -8.78 10.07
C SER A 75 17.76 -10.08 10.06
N ALA A 76 16.44 -10.00 9.90
CA ALA A 76 15.59 -11.18 9.84
C ALA A 76 15.88 -12.07 8.61
N LEU A 77 16.05 -11.46 7.43
CA LEU A 77 16.39 -12.16 6.19
C LEU A 77 17.77 -12.82 6.22
N LEU A 78 18.74 -12.22 6.91
CA LEU A 78 20.06 -12.85 7.09
C LEU A 78 19.98 -13.99 8.10
N LYS A 79 19.19 -13.82 9.17
CA LYS A 79 18.99 -14.87 10.17
C LYS A 79 18.38 -16.14 9.56
N SER A 80 17.48 -16.03 8.57
CA SER A 80 16.95 -17.19 7.85
C SER A 80 18.00 -17.92 7.01
N LEU A 81 19.13 -17.28 6.70
CA LEU A 81 20.30 -17.91 6.07
C LEU A 81 21.31 -18.49 7.09
N GLY A 82 21.05 -18.35 8.39
CA GLY A 82 22.02 -18.66 9.44
C GLY A 82 23.10 -17.59 9.63
N GLU A 83 22.94 -16.43 8.99
CA GLU A 83 23.88 -15.31 9.06
C GLU A 83 23.46 -14.28 10.11
N THR A 84 24.43 -13.53 10.61
CA THR A 84 24.19 -12.43 11.56
C THR A 84 24.68 -11.10 11.00
N MET A 85 24.19 -10.01 11.58
CA MET A 85 24.46 -8.66 11.12
C MET A 85 24.67 -7.73 12.31
N GLU A 86 25.74 -6.94 12.26
CA GLU A 86 26.03 -5.92 13.28
C GLU A 86 25.16 -4.67 13.10
N SER A 87 24.99 -4.19 11.86
CA SER A 87 24.19 -3.00 11.57
C SER A 87 23.50 -3.06 10.21
N CYS A 88 22.33 -2.43 10.11
CA CYS A 88 21.56 -2.35 8.88
C CYS A 88 21.96 -1.13 8.06
N SER A 89 22.22 -1.31 6.77
CA SER A 89 22.59 -0.24 5.83
C SER A 89 21.41 0.56 5.27
N GLY A 90 20.18 0.30 5.72
CA GLY A 90 18.99 1.08 5.36
C GLY A 90 17.82 0.22 4.92
N CYS A 91 16.97 -0.16 5.87
CA CYS A 91 15.64 -0.71 5.61
C CYS A 91 14.57 0.22 6.19
N ASP A 92 13.32 0.09 5.73
CA ASP A 92 12.27 1.03 6.10
C ASP A 92 11.95 1.05 7.60
N VAL A 93 12.15 -0.08 8.30
CA VAL A 93 12.00 -0.17 9.75
C VAL A 93 13.06 0.67 10.46
N CYS A 94 14.34 0.45 10.14
CA CYS A 94 15.46 1.15 10.78
C CYS A 94 15.49 2.64 10.42
N ASN A 95 15.02 3.00 9.23
CA ASN A 95 14.98 4.38 8.76
C ASN A 95 13.67 5.09 9.12
N HIS A 96 12.69 4.39 9.69
CA HIS A 96 11.35 4.90 9.96
C HIS A 96 10.63 5.48 8.73
N THR A 97 10.86 4.87 7.56
CA THR A 97 10.30 5.29 6.26
C THR A 97 9.18 4.39 5.75
N GLN A 98 8.62 3.52 6.61
CA GLN A 98 7.55 2.61 6.20
C GLN A 98 6.31 3.38 5.73
N PHE A 99 5.94 3.18 4.46
CA PHE A 99 4.72 3.73 3.89
C PHE A 99 3.57 2.73 4.07
N ARG A 100 2.69 2.98 5.03
CA ARG A 100 1.59 2.06 5.43
C ARG A 100 0.22 2.50 4.94
N SER A 101 0.05 3.78 4.62
CA SER A 101 -1.21 4.31 4.07
C SER A 101 -1.19 4.22 2.56
N ARG A 102 -2.25 3.73 1.93
CA ARG A 102 -2.36 3.78 0.47
C ARG A 102 -2.58 5.22 0.03
N GLU A 103 -1.91 5.62 -1.05
CA GLU A 103 -2.11 6.96 -1.60
C GLU A 103 -3.57 7.14 -2.05
N GLY A 104 -4.15 8.31 -1.78
CA GLY A 104 -5.55 8.62 -2.09
C GLY A 104 -6.60 7.97 -1.19
N GLU A 105 -6.24 6.99 -0.36
CA GLU A 105 -7.18 6.30 0.53
C GLU A 105 -7.87 7.26 1.49
N GLN A 106 -7.11 8.12 2.17
CA GLN A 106 -7.68 9.08 3.12
C GLN A 106 -8.65 10.05 2.43
N VAL A 107 -8.35 10.45 1.19
CA VAL A 107 -9.21 11.35 0.39
C VAL A 107 -10.54 10.65 0.09
N ILE A 108 -10.48 9.41 -0.39
CA ILE A 108 -11.68 8.61 -0.70
C ILE A 108 -12.51 8.38 0.58
N MET A 109 -11.87 7.90 1.65
CA MET A 109 -12.52 7.60 2.92
C MET A 109 -13.17 8.85 3.52
N ARG A 110 -12.46 9.99 3.53
CA ARG A 110 -12.99 11.27 4.02
C ARG A 110 -14.18 11.74 3.19
N CYS A 111 -14.12 11.65 1.86
CA CYS A 111 -15.23 12.05 1.00
C CYS A 111 -16.48 11.18 1.24
N VAL A 112 -16.31 9.86 1.39
CA VAL A 112 -17.44 8.96 1.69
C VAL A 112 -17.99 9.20 3.10
N ALA A 113 -17.14 9.52 4.06
CA ALA A 113 -17.56 9.84 5.42
C ALA A 113 -18.36 11.15 5.50
N LEU A 114 -17.98 12.16 4.70
CA LEU A 114 -18.69 13.44 4.63
C LEU A 114 -20.01 13.34 3.86
N HIS A 115 -20.09 12.45 2.88
CA HIS A 115 -21.23 12.30 1.97
C HIS A 115 -21.68 10.82 1.85
N PRO A 116 -22.13 10.20 2.95
CA PRO A 116 -22.53 8.80 2.91
C PRO A 116 -23.76 8.60 2.03
N PHE A 117 -23.81 7.43 1.39
CA PHE A 117 -24.88 7.02 0.48
C PHE A 117 -25.09 7.93 -0.75
N SER A 118 -24.20 8.88 -0.99
CA SER A 118 -24.37 9.89 -2.05
C SER A 118 -23.84 9.38 -3.40
N TYR A 119 -22.67 8.75 -3.38
CA TYR A 119 -21.94 8.41 -4.60
C TYR A 119 -21.95 6.92 -4.91
N SER A 120 -22.04 6.57 -6.20
CA SER A 120 -21.56 5.27 -6.69
C SER A 120 -20.05 5.33 -6.91
N ILE A 121 -19.42 4.18 -7.17
CA ILE A 121 -17.96 4.11 -7.48
C ILE A 121 -17.59 5.06 -8.62
N HIS A 122 -18.34 5.02 -9.73
CA HIS A 122 -18.11 5.88 -10.90
C HIS A 122 -18.32 7.36 -10.57
N ALA A 123 -19.41 7.70 -9.88
CA ALA A 123 -19.71 9.09 -9.52
C ALA A 123 -18.64 9.68 -8.59
N LEU A 124 -18.16 8.88 -7.61
CA LEU A 124 -17.10 9.30 -6.71
C LEU A 124 -15.77 9.48 -7.45
N ALA A 125 -15.41 8.53 -8.32
CA ALA A 125 -14.17 8.61 -9.08
C ALA A 125 -14.12 9.86 -9.97
N SER A 126 -15.21 10.14 -10.71
CA SER A 126 -15.33 11.34 -11.52
C SER A 126 -15.27 12.62 -10.68
N PHE A 127 -15.92 12.65 -9.51
CA PHE A 127 -15.90 13.78 -8.59
C PHE A 127 -14.50 14.07 -8.02
N LEU A 128 -13.76 13.02 -7.67
CA LEU A 128 -12.40 13.14 -7.13
C LEU A 128 -11.37 13.49 -8.21
N GLN A 129 -11.61 13.13 -9.47
CA GLN A 129 -10.70 13.44 -10.57
C GLN A 129 -10.85 14.88 -11.07
N VAL A 130 -12.08 15.37 -11.23
CA VAL A 130 -12.32 16.67 -11.89
C VAL A 130 -12.66 17.72 -10.84
N ARG A 131 -11.83 18.78 -10.78
CA ARG A 131 -12.06 19.91 -9.88
C ARG A 131 -13.32 20.68 -10.27
N LYS A 132 -14.20 20.91 -9.30
CA LYS A 132 -15.43 21.70 -9.42
C LYS A 132 -15.32 22.95 -8.55
N PRO A 133 -15.65 24.16 -9.07
CA PRO A 133 -15.42 25.42 -8.35
C PRO A 133 -16.08 25.51 -6.96
N TRP A 134 -17.26 24.91 -6.79
CA TRP A 134 -18.09 25.04 -5.57
C TRP A 134 -17.94 23.89 -4.58
N TYR A 135 -17.09 22.90 -4.89
CA TYR A 135 -16.93 21.70 -4.07
C TYR A 135 -15.45 21.55 -3.68
N ALA A 136 -15.13 21.91 -2.45
CA ALA A 136 -13.76 21.86 -1.92
C ALA A 136 -13.13 20.46 -1.99
N ASP A 137 -13.95 19.41 -1.89
CA ASP A 137 -13.50 18.01 -1.90
C ASP A 137 -13.40 17.39 -3.31
N SER A 138 -13.65 18.17 -4.37
CA SER A 138 -13.57 17.69 -5.76
C SER A 138 -12.19 17.92 -6.38
N GLY A 139 -11.79 17.06 -7.32
CA GLY A 139 -10.48 17.18 -7.99
C GLY A 139 -9.28 16.95 -7.08
N LEU A 140 -9.44 16.28 -5.94
CA LEU A 140 -8.34 15.97 -5.01
C LEU A 140 -7.42 14.84 -5.51
N LEU A 141 -7.83 14.11 -6.54
CA LEU A 141 -7.06 13.06 -7.22
C LEU A 141 -6.96 13.37 -8.72
N ASP A 142 -6.70 14.63 -9.06
CA ASP A 142 -6.63 15.14 -10.45
C ASP A 142 -5.51 14.52 -11.29
N THR A 143 -4.42 14.09 -10.65
CA THR A 143 -3.31 13.38 -11.28
C THR A 143 -3.61 11.93 -11.61
N TRP A 144 -4.67 11.36 -11.03
CA TRP A 144 -5.06 9.95 -11.23
C TRP A 144 -6.03 9.83 -12.41
N ARG A 145 -6.00 8.69 -13.09
CA ARG A 145 -7.04 8.34 -14.07
C ARG A 145 -8.28 7.89 -13.33
N GLU A 146 -9.46 8.19 -13.88
CA GLU A 146 -10.73 7.76 -13.28
C GLU A 146 -10.75 6.25 -12.97
N ARG A 147 -10.23 5.42 -13.90
CA ARG A 147 -10.15 3.96 -13.72
C ARG A 147 -9.28 3.54 -12.53
N GLU A 148 -8.21 4.29 -12.22
CA GLU A 148 -7.33 4.05 -11.07
C GLU A 148 -8.07 4.37 -9.78
N ILE A 149 -8.78 5.51 -9.73
CA ILE A 149 -9.60 5.90 -8.58
C ILE A 149 -10.72 4.87 -8.34
N GLN A 150 -11.40 4.43 -9.40
CA GLN A 150 -12.40 3.36 -9.28
C GLN A 150 -11.78 2.05 -8.76
N SER A 151 -10.55 1.70 -9.18
CA SER A 151 -9.83 0.53 -8.68
C SER A 151 -9.51 0.66 -7.20
N ALA A 152 -9.02 1.83 -6.78
CA ALA A 152 -8.74 2.13 -5.38
C ALA A 152 -10.01 2.02 -4.52
N ILE A 153 -11.14 2.58 -4.96
CA ILE A 153 -12.43 2.46 -4.26
C ILE A 153 -12.86 0.99 -4.14
N ARG A 154 -12.74 0.20 -5.23
CA ARG A 154 -13.06 -1.23 -5.20
C ARG A 154 -12.16 -2.00 -4.25
N ASN A 155 -10.87 -1.69 -4.23
CA ASN A 155 -9.91 -2.29 -3.32
C ASN A 155 -10.29 -1.96 -1.85
N LEU A 156 -10.59 -0.70 -1.52
CA LEU A 156 -11.09 -0.32 -0.19
C LEU A 156 -12.37 -1.08 0.21
N ALA A 157 -13.30 -1.29 -0.73
CA ALA A 157 -14.48 -2.10 -0.48
C ALA A 157 -14.14 -3.58 -0.23
N LYS A 158 -13.18 -4.15 -0.98
CA LYS A 158 -12.69 -5.53 -0.82
C LYS A 158 -12.13 -5.77 0.58
N HIS A 159 -11.37 -4.80 1.13
CA HIS A 159 -10.81 -4.88 2.48
C HIS A 159 -11.77 -4.40 3.58
N GLY A 160 -13.06 -4.26 3.28
CA GLY A 160 -14.08 -3.92 4.28
C GLY A 160 -13.97 -2.49 4.83
N MET A 161 -13.27 -1.59 4.15
CA MET A 161 -13.21 -0.17 4.53
C MET A 161 -14.47 0.57 4.09
N LEU A 162 -15.00 0.20 2.92
CA LEU A 162 -16.22 0.74 2.33
C LEU A 162 -17.26 -0.38 2.15
N SER A 163 -18.52 0.00 2.26
CA SER A 163 -19.67 -0.84 1.92
C SER A 163 -20.55 -0.15 0.88
N SER A 164 -21.45 -0.90 0.25
CA SER A 164 -22.38 -0.35 -0.73
C SER A 164 -23.81 -0.83 -0.50
N THR A 165 -24.77 0.03 -0.83
CA THR A 165 -26.19 -0.32 -0.74
C THR A 165 -26.59 -1.33 -1.83
N LYS A 166 -27.64 -2.11 -1.57
CA LYS A 166 -28.24 -2.98 -2.60
C LYS A 166 -29.09 -2.12 -3.55
N GLY A 167 -29.00 -2.37 -4.85
CA GLY A 167 -29.84 -1.70 -5.85
C GLY A 167 -29.18 -1.59 -7.22
N LYS A 168 -29.88 -0.96 -8.17
CA LYS A 168 -29.40 -0.76 -9.55
C LYS A 168 -28.13 0.10 -9.62
N VAL A 169 -28.00 1.08 -8.72
CA VAL A 169 -26.82 1.94 -8.59
C VAL A 169 -26.39 1.93 -7.12
N PRO A 170 -25.49 1.01 -6.72
CA PRO A 170 -25.01 0.91 -5.35
C PRO A 170 -24.37 2.21 -4.89
N LYS A 171 -24.70 2.63 -3.67
CA LYS A 171 -24.20 3.86 -3.05
C LYS A 171 -23.22 3.54 -1.92
N LEU A 172 -22.09 4.22 -1.91
CA LEU A 172 -20.98 3.98 -0.99
C LEU A 172 -21.22 4.60 0.38
N TYR A 173 -20.77 3.91 1.42
CA TYR A 173 -20.69 4.39 2.80
C TYR A 173 -19.51 3.70 3.50
N LEU A 174 -19.01 4.26 4.60
CA LEU A 174 -17.99 3.57 5.40
C LEU A 174 -18.59 2.31 6.03
N SER A 175 -17.80 1.25 6.19
CA SER A 175 -18.24 0.11 6.97
C SER A 175 -18.48 0.50 8.45
N PRO A 176 -19.31 -0.25 9.21
CA PRO A 176 -19.63 0.12 10.60
C PRO A 176 -18.40 0.30 11.51
N SER A 177 -17.37 -0.54 11.35
CA SER A 177 -16.12 -0.42 12.11
C SER A 177 -15.35 0.86 11.76
N GLN A 178 -15.29 1.21 10.48
CA GLN A 178 -14.63 2.43 10.02
C GLN A 178 -15.39 3.70 10.39
N TRP A 179 -16.73 3.63 10.46
CA TRP A 179 -17.54 4.75 10.97
C TRP A 179 -17.19 5.09 12.42
N VAL A 180 -17.08 4.09 13.28
CA VAL A 180 -16.68 4.29 14.67
C VAL A 180 -15.27 4.89 14.74
N ALA A 181 -14.31 4.34 13.99
CA ALA A 181 -12.94 4.85 13.93
C ALA A 181 -12.85 6.30 13.44
N HIS A 182 -13.64 6.66 12.43
CA HIS A 182 -13.69 8.03 11.91
C HIS A 182 -14.30 9.01 12.92
N LEU A 183 -15.34 8.60 13.66
CA LEU A 183 -15.97 9.42 14.70
C LEU A 183 -15.07 9.59 15.93
N THR A 184 -14.36 8.54 16.35
CA THR A 184 -13.43 8.61 17.47
C THR A 184 -12.20 9.45 17.12
N ALA A 185 -11.64 9.33 15.91
CA ALA A 185 -10.55 10.19 15.44
C ALA A 185 -10.91 11.69 15.46
N ARG A 186 -12.18 12.05 15.23
CA ARG A 186 -12.66 13.43 15.36
C ARG A 186 -12.94 13.89 16.80
N ARG A 187 -13.05 12.97 17.77
CA ARG A 187 -13.31 13.26 19.19
C ARG A 187 -12.05 13.40 20.06
N TYR A 188 -10.87 13.02 19.58
CA TYR A 188 -9.60 13.15 20.34
C TYR A 188 -8.83 14.46 20.09
N ALA A 189 -9.52 15.55 19.75
CA ALA A 189 -8.96 16.90 19.77
C ALA A 189 -9.44 17.68 21.01
N LEU A 190 -9.21 17.14 22.21
CA LEU A 190 -9.26 17.89 23.48
C LEU A 190 -8.19 17.34 24.42
N THR A 191 -7.04 18.01 24.45
CA THR A 191 -6.08 17.90 25.54
C THR A 191 -6.57 18.73 26.73
N MET A 192 -6.72 18.13 27.90
CA MET A 192 -6.42 18.84 29.15
C MET A 192 -5.15 18.23 29.72
N LYS A 193 -4.12 19.06 29.87
CA LYS A 193 -3.08 18.81 30.88
C LYS A 193 -3.79 18.75 32.23
N VAL A 194 -3.51 17.71 33.00
CA VAL A 194 -3.42 17.80 34.46
C VAL A 194 -1.99 17.41 34.80
#